data_AF-A0A087KC89-F1
#
_entry.id   AF-A0A087KC89-F1
#
_cell.length_a   1.000
_cell.length_b   1.000
_cell.length_c   1.000
_cell.angle_alpha   90.00
_cell.angle_beta   90.00
_cell.angle_gamma   90.00
#
_symmetry.space_group_name_H-M   'P 1'
#
loop_
_entity.id
_entity.type
_entity.pdbx_description
1 polymer ?
#
loop_
_entity_poly.entity_id
_entity_poly.type
_entity_poly.pdbx_seq_one_letter_code
_entity_poly.pdbx_strand_id
1 'polypeptide(L)'
;MTPADAAELLTFCAAWDQRTIGESDARAWAYALRNVPLDDDTRQAVADHYGVTKDRATPADVRRIRTRIRETRIGAAHPVYNGNPTETGAEFAARRRAQLTAAADGTLPPQSIGYALDATPPRSVLALAAGVGRPVDDEPRPYISPEQRSAIRSTLPNQRATLPALAVSCPVETCRAAPRRLCKRGAGVELRATVHGRRRDAHAVQFATCPECGADPGRPCTGPEPHPARIRAIAAEGDEAEQHRLARLMSTPPTPRENRARHTAGGIRR
;
A
#
# COMPACT_ATOMS: atom_id res chain seq x y z
N MET A 1 6.70 43.09 7.17
CA MET A 1 6.92 44.01 6.04
C MET A 1 6.61 45.44 6.43
N THR A 2 7.15 46.42 5.71
CA THR A 2 6.85 47.85 5.89
C THR A 2 5.52 48.24 5.22
N PRO A 3 4.95 49.42 5.49
CA PRO A 3 3.80 49.94 4.74
C PRO A 3 4.05 50.08 3.23
N ALA A 4 5.27 50.43 2.82
CA ALA A 4 5.65 50.51 1.41
C ALA A 4 5.60 49.13 0.74
N ASP A 5 6.20 48.12 1.37
CA ASP A 5 6.15 46.73 0.91
C ASP A 5 4.70 46.22 0.82
N ALA A 6 3.87 46.56 1.81
CA ALA A 6 2.47 46.16 1.83
C ALA A 6 1.66 46.83 0.72
N ALA A 7 1.96 48.09 0.37
CA ALA A 7 1.37 48.77 -0.77
C ALA A 7 1.77 48.11 -2.10
N GLU A 8 3.03 47.71 -2.24
CA GLU A 8 3.50 46.94 -3.41
C GLU A 8 2.73 45.61 -3.52
N LEU A 9 2.63 44.85 -2.44
CA LEU A 9 1.87 43.60 -2.41
C LEU A 9 0.38 43.80 -2.73
N LEU A 10 -0.23 44.85 -2.20
CA LEU A 10 -1.62 45.21 -2.52
C LEU A 10 -1.80 45.59 -3.98
N THR A 11 -0.79 46.22 -4.59
CA THR A 11 -0.79 46.54 -6.03
C THR A 11 -0.82 45.28 -6.87
N PHE A 12 -0.06 44.25 -6.47
CA PHE A 12 -0.21 42.92 -7.07
C PHE A 12 -1.64 42.42 -6.93
N CYS A 13 -2.22 42.38 -5.72
CA CYS A 13 -3.61 41.94 -5.52
C CYS A 13 -4.63 42.69 -6.40
N ALA A 14 -4.49 44.01 -6.53
CA ALA A 14 -5.38 44.86 -7.32
C ALA A 14 -5.35 44.55 -8.82
N ALA A 15 -4.23 44.03 -9.34
CA ALA A 15 -4.16 43.59 -10.73
C ALA A 15 -5.14 42.44 -11.04
N TRP A 16 -5.54 41.64 -10.03
CA TRP A 16 -6.52 40.56 -10.18
C TRP A 16 -7.94 40.96 -9.78
N ASP A 17 -8.11 41.67 -8.66
CA ASP A 17 -9.45 41.91 -8.09
C ASP A 17 -9.94 43.36 -8.16
N GLN A 18 -9.18 44.21 -8.86
CA GLN A 18 -9.52 45.60 -9.15
C GLN A 18 -9.85 46.42 -7.89
N ARG A 19 -9.27 46.08 -6.73
CA ARG A 19 -9.43 46.89 -5.51
C ARG A 19 -8.73 48.24 -5.66
N THR A 20 -9.34 49.29 -5.13
CA THR A 20 -8.67 50.56 -4.88
C THR A 20 -7.83 50.42 -3.61
N ILE A 21 -6.59 50.92 -3.64
CA ILE A 21 -5.65 50.81 -2.53
C ILE A 21 -5.45 52.19 -1.91
N GLY A 22 -5.76 52.33 -0.62
CA GLY A 22 -5.46 53.51 0.17
C GLY A 22 -4.23 53.34 1.05
N GLU A 23 -3.69 54.45 1.54
CA GLU A 23 -2.59 54.44 2.52
C GLU A 23 -2.97 53.71 3.82
N SER A 24 -4.23 53.84 4.26
CA SER A 24 -4.77 53.11 5.41
C SER A 24 -4.72 51.60 5.22
N ASP A 25 -4.98 51.10 4.00
CA ASP A 25 -4.96 49.68 3.68
C ASP A 25 -3.53 49.14 3.74
N ALA A 26 -2.58 49.87 3.18
CA ALA A 26 -1.15 49.53 3.23
C ALA A 26 -0.64 49.45 4.68
N ARG A 27 -1.01 50.41 5.53
CA ARG A 27 -0.66 50.40 6.96
C ARG A 27 -1.30 49.22 7.69
N ALA A 28 -2.58 48.93 7.43
CA ALA A 28 -3.30 47.80 8.02
C ALA A 28 -2.67 46.46 7.62
N TRP A 29 -2.33 46.29 6.34
CA TRP A 29 -1.65 45.09 5.82
C TRP A 29 -0.25 44.93 6.40
N ALA A 30 0.53 46.01 6.48
CA ALA A 30 1.85 45.97 7.10
C ALA A 30 1.80 45.53 8.57
N TYR A 31 0.80 45.99 9.32
CA TYR A 31 0.59 45.54 10.70
C TYR A 31 0.23 44.04 10.79
N ALA A 32 -0.70 43.59 9.93
CA ALA A 32 -1.12 42.20 9.85
C ALA A 32 0.01 41.26 9.38
N LEU A 33 0.91 41.75 8.53
CA LEU A 33 2.03 41.01 7.93
C LEU A 33 3.40 41.46 8.48
N ARG A 34 3.45 42.02 9.69
CA ARG A 34 4.67 42.60 10.27
C ARG A 34 5.90 41.69 10.24
N ASN A 35 5.70 40.38 10.40
CA ASN A 35 6.76 39.35 10.42
C ASN A 35 6.92 38.59 9.09
N VAL A 36 6.24 39.02 8.03
CA VAL A 36 6.36 38.43 6.69
C VAL A 36 7.11 39.43 5.82
N PRO A 37 8.25 39.07 5.19
CA PRO A 37 8.95 39.94 4.24
C PRO A 37 8.23 39.97 2.89
N LEU A 38 8.53 40.95 2.03
CA LEU A 38 8.07 40.94 0.64
C LEU A 38 9.06 40.19 -0.25
N ASP A 39 9.09 38.88 -0.10
CA ASP A 39 9.91 37.97 -0.89
C ASP A 39 9.10 37.30 -2.01
N ASP A 40 9.79 36.50 -2.84
CA ASP A 40 9.16 35.79 -3.95
C ASP A 40 8.12 34.78 -3.47
N ASP A 41 8.31 34.15 -2.29
CA ASP A 41 7.30 33.28 -1.69
C ASP A 41 6.00 34.06 -1.36
N THR A 42 6.12 35.33 -0.96
CA THR A 42 4.96 36.20 -0.67
C THR A 42 4.23 36.61 -1.94
N ARG A 43 4.96 36.92 -3.02
CA ARG A 43 4.36 37.22 -4.33
C ARG A 43 3.70 35.96 -4.92
N GLN A 44 4.38 34.82 -4.83
CA GLN A 44 3.85 33.53 -5.26
C GLN A 44 2.59 33.16 -4.49
N ALA A 45 2.51 33.46 -3.19
CA ALA A 45 1.32 33.20 -2.39
C ALA A 45 0.07 33.94 -2.92
N VAL A 46 0.23 35.15 -3.44
CA VAL A 46 -0.86 35.90 -4.08
C VAL A 46 -1.27 35.25 -5.41
N ALA A 47 -0.29 34.88 -6.23
CA ALA A 47 -0.54 34.19 -7.50
C ALA A 47 -1.28 32.86 -7.29
N ASP A 48 -0.82 32.05 -6.32
CA ASP A 48 -1.45 30.78 -5.93
C ASP A 48 -2.90 30.98 -5.45
N HIS A 49 -3.18 32.05 -4.71
CA HIS A 49 -4.53 32.36 -4.23
C HIS A 49 -5.50 32.59 -5.40
N TYR A 50 -5.15 33.52 -6.29
CA TYR A 50 -6.01 33.85 -7.43
C TYR A 50 -6.01 32.77 -8.54
N GLY A 51 -5.05 31.85 -8.53
CA GLY A 51 -5.08 30.66 -9.39
C GLY A 51 -6.14 29.63 -8.98
N VAL A 52 -6.62 29.66 -7.75
CA VAL A 52 -7.56 28.67 -7.19
C VAL A 52 -8.94 29.25 -6.90
N THR A 53 -9.01 30.51 -6.47
CA THR A 53 -10.28 31.18 -6.13
C THR A 53 -10.38 32.57 -6.77
N LYS A 54 -11.61 33.06 -6.90
CA LYS A 54 -11.93 34.42 -7.31
C LYS A 54 -12.11 35.38 -6.13
N ASP A 55 -12.09 34.86 -4.90
CA ASP A 55 -12.28 35.66 -3.70
C ASP A 55 -11.11 36.62 -3.47
N ARG A 56 -11.40 37.79 -2.89
CA ARG A 56 -10.37 38.78 -2.57
C ARG A 56 -9.39 38.22 -1.54
N ALA A 57 -8.09 38.29 -1.85
CA ALA A 57 -7.04 37.85 -0.94
C ALA A 57 -7.02 38.71 0.34
N THR A 58 -6.92 38.03 1.48
CA THR A 58 -6.70 38.65 2.80
C THR A 58 -5.25 38.46 3.27
N PRO A 59 -4.77 39.23 4.25
CA PRO A 59 -3.46 38.99 4.87
C PRO A 59 -3.31 37.56 5.44
N ALA A 60 -4.41 36.99 5.94
CA ALA A 60 -4.40 35.63 6.50
C ALA A 60 -4.16 34.58 5.42
N ASP A 61 -4.75 34.77 4.22
CA ASP A 61 -4.54 33.88 3.07
C ASP A 61 -3.10 33.91 2.60
N VAL A 62 -2.53 35.10 2.41
CA VAL A 62 -1.12 35.25 2.00
C VAL A 62 -0.20 34.55 2.99
N ARG A 63 -0.40 34.76 4.30
CA ARG A 63 0.40 34.10 5.34
C ARG A 63 0.27 32.57 5.27
N ARG A 64 -0.97 32.06 5.19
CA ARG A 64 -1.26 30.62 5.14
C ARG A 64 -0.60 29.97 3.92
N ILE A 65 -0.76 30.56 2.75
CA ILE A 65 -0.23 30.02 1.49
C ILE A 65 1.29 30.09 1.47
N ARG A 66 1.90 31.22 1.89
CA ARG A 66 3.35 31.34 2.01
C ARG A 66 3.94 30.30 2.96
N THR A 67 3.31 30.08 4.11
CA THR A 67 3.72 29.02 5.05
C THR A 67 3.69 27.66 4.38
N ARG A 68 2.62 27.32 3.65
CA ARG A 68 2.50 26.06 2.90
C ARG A 68 3.61 25.88 1.85
N ILE A 69 3.94 26.94 1.09
CA ILE A 69 5.03 26.91 0.10
C ILE A 69 6.35 26.52 0.80
N ARG A 70 6.65 27.18 1.93
CA ARG A 70 7.87 26.94 2.70
C ARG A 70 7.89 25.56 3.36
N GLU A 71 6.76 25.09 3.89
CA GLU A 71 6.62 23.74 4.46
C GLU A 71 6.84 22.66 3.39
N THR A 72 6.34 22.87 2.19
CA THR A 72 6.56 21.97 1.05
C THR A 72 8.04 21.90 0.70
N ARG A 73 8.73 23.06 0.70
CA ARG A 73 10.17 23.13 0.44
C ARG A 73 10.99 22.45 1.53
N ILE A 74 10.67 22.68 2.82
CA ILE A 74 11.27 21.96 3.95
C ILE A 74 11.05 20.46 3.82
N GLY A 75 9.83 20.05 3.47
CA GLY A 75 9.45 18.65 3.27
C GLY A 75 10.28 18.00 2.18
N ALA A 76 10.47 18.66 1.04
CA ALA A 76 11.26 18.15 -0.08
C ALA A 76 12.77 18.10 0.20
N ALA A 77 13.29 18.97 1.07
CA ALA A 77 14.71 18.99 1.41
C ALA A 77 15.11 17.95 2.46
N HIS A 78 14.15 17.30 3.14
CA HIS A 78 14.39 16.31 4.22
C HIS A 78 15.61 16.63 5.11
N PRO A 79 15.65 17.78 5.80
CA PRO A 79 16.83 18.21 6.54
C PRO A 79 17.12 17.26 7.71
N VAL A 80 18.20 16.49 7.60
CA VAL A 80 18.74 15.64 8.67
C VAL A 80 19.85 16.39 9.38
N TYR A 81 19.81 16.40 10.71
CA TYR A 81 20.80 17.06 11.54
C TYR A 81 21.66 16.02 12.23
N ASN A 82 22.93 15.91 11.81
CA ASN A 82 23.86 14.91 12.33
C ASN A 82 24.49 15.30 13.68
N GLY A 83 24.34 16.57 14.08
CA GLY A 83 24.80 17.07 15.38
C GLY A 83 26.31 17.10 15.57
N ASN A 84 26.70 17.74 16.66
CA ASN A 84 28.04 17.58 17.23
C ASN A 84 27.86 17.03 18.66
N PRO A 85 28.47 15.89 19.01
CA PRO A 85 28.31 15.31 20.35
C PRO A 85 28.75 16.22 21.50
N THR A 86 29.52 17.27 21.24
CA THR A 86 29.95 18.25 22.24
C THR A 86 29.12 19.54 22.24
N GLU A 87 28.06 19.65 21.43
CA GLU A 87 27.25 20.87 21.36
C GLU A 87 26.34 21.04 22.57
N THR A 88 26.14 22.29 22.97
CA THR A 88 25.13 22.64 23.96
C THR A 88 23.73 22.60 23.35
N GLY A 89 22.69 22.48 24.18
CA GLY A 89 21.30 22.51 23.71
C GLY A 89 20.91 23.83 23.01
N ALA A 90 21.51 24.96 23.41
CA ALA A 90 21.27 26.25 22.77
C ALA A 90 21.87 26.31 21.36
N GLU A 91 23.08 25.78 21.19
CA GLU A 91 23.74 25.68 19.88
C GLU A 91 22.99 24.74 18.95
N PHE A 92 22.55 23.58 19.46
CA PHE A 92 21.69 22.65 18.73
C PHE A 92 20.43 23.35 18.20
N ALA A 93 19.71 24.07 19.07
CA ALA A 93 18.48 24.75 18.69
C ALA A 93 18.72 25.86 17.65
N ALA A 94 19.82 26.62 17.79
CA ALA A 94 20.19 27.65 16.84
C ALA A 94 20.53 27.05 15.46
N ARG A 95 21.35 26.00 15.41
CA ARG A 95 21.73 25.32 14.17
C ARG A 95 20.55 24.63 13.51
N ARG A 96 19.68 23.98 14.29
CA ARG A 96 18.48 23.34 13.77
C ARG A 96 17.52 24.36 13.15
N ARG A 97 17.33 25.52 13.78
CA ARG A 97 16.54 26.62 13.19
C ARG A 97 17.18 27.13 11.90
N ALA A 98 18.50 27.35 11.89
CA ALA A 98 19.20 27.79 10.69
C ALA A 98 19.06 26.80 9.53
N GLN A 99 19.13 25.49 9.80
CA GLN A 99 18.92 24.46 8.78
C GLN A 99 17.49 24.47 8.22
N LEU A 100 16.48 24.62 9.08
CA LEU A 100 15.08 24.73 8.64
C LEU A 100 14.85 26.01 7.83
N THR A 101 15.45 27.12 8.23
CA THR A 101 15.42 28.38 7.47
C THR A 101 16.05 28.19 6.09
N ALA A 102 17.23 27.57 6.01
CA ALA A 102 17.89 27.29 4.73
C ALA A 102 17.03 26.41 3.79
N ALA A 103 16.39 25.38 4.33
CA ALA A 103 15.44 24.57 3.58
C ALA A 103 14.21 25.36 3.13
N ALA A 104 13.66 26.19 4.02
CA ALA A 104 12.51 27.03 3.73
C ALA A 104 12.82 28.10 2.67
N ASP A 105 14.04 28.64 2.64
CA ASP A 105 14.51 29.62 1.66
C ASP A 105 15.01 28.98 0.36
N GLY A 106 15.10 27.65 0.31
CA GLY A 106 15.53 26.91 -0.88
C GLY A 106 17.02 26.89 -1.13
N THR A 107 17.83 27.33 -0.16
CA THR A 107 19.29 27.20 -0.23
C THR A 107 19.74 25.77 0.05
N LEU A 108 18.93 24.98 0.77
CA LEU A 108 19.09 23.53 0.87
C LEU A 108 18.29 22.86 -0.27
N PRO A 109 18.94 22.13 -1.20
CA PRO A 109 18.25 21.55 -2.34
C PRO A 109 17.33 20.39 -1.91
N PRO A 110 16.27 20.10 -2.71
CA PRO A 110 15.49 18.89 -2.56
C PRO A 110 16.38 17.63 -2.65
N GLN A 111 16.11 16.64 -1.79
CA GLN A 111 16.81 15.36 -1.78
C GLN A 111 15.84 14.24 -1.38
N SER A 112 16.20 12.97 -1.61
CA SER A 112 15.35 11.85 -1.18
C SER A 112 15.60 11.51 0.29
N ILE A 113 14.62 10.90 0.97
CA ILE A 113 14.77 10.44 2.36
C ILE A 113 15.96 9.48 2.49
N GLY A 114 16.13 8.56 1.53
CA GLY A 114 17.23 7.60 1.54
C GLY A 114 18.60 8.28 1.42
N TYR A 115 18.70 9.35 0.62
CA TYR A 115 19.94 10.13 0.53
C TYR A 115 20.20 10.90 1.82
N ALA A 116 19.19 11.54 2.39
CA ALA A 116 19.31 12.32 3.61
C ALA A 116 19.71 11.48 4.84
N LEU A 117 19.24 10.23 4.92
CA LEU A 117 19.53 9.30 6.02
C LEU A 117 20.80 8.46 5.79
N ASP A 118 21.53 8.67 4.70
CA ASP A 118 22.60 7.78 4.24
C ASP A 118 22.15 6.30 4.17
N ALA A 119 20.85 6.10 3.92
CA ALA A 119 20.18 4.81 3.83
C ALA A 119 19.94 4.42 2.36
N THR A 120 20.64 5.07 1.43
CA THR A 120 20.51 4.77 -0.01
C THR A 120 21.11 3.39 -0.26
N PRO A 121 20.31 2.42 -0.77
CA PRO A 121 20.84 1.11 -1.10
C PRO A 121 21.99 1.27 -2.11
N PRO A 122 23.08 0.48 -1.98
CA PRO A 122 24.18 0.56 -2.93
C PRO A 122 23.68 0.32 -4.35
N ARG A 123 24.34 0.92 -5.35
CA ARG A 123 23.95 0.82 -6.77
C ARG A 123 23.71 -0.62 -7.24
N SER A 124 24.47 -1.58 -6.68
CA SER A 124 24.28 -3.01 -6.93
C SER A 124 22.88 -3.50 -6.53
N VAL A 125 22.36 -3.07 -5.39
CA VAL A 125 21.02 -3.41 -4.90
C VAL A 125 19.94 -2.71 -5.71
N LEU A 126 20.14 -1.45 -6.11
CA LEU A 126 19.20 -0.75 -7.01
C LEU A 126 19.17 -1.37 -8.41
N ALA A 127 20.29 -1.88 -8.91
CA ALA A 127 20.35 -2.59 -10.19
C ALA A 127 19.54 -3.90 -10.15
N LEU A 128 19.55 -4.61 -9.01
CA LEU A 128 18.72 -5.81 -8.82
C LEU A 128 17.22 -5.48 -8.83
N ALA A 129 16.81 -4.29 -8.38
CA ALA A 129 15.41 -3.86 -8.42
C ALA A 129 14.85 -3.77 -9.85
N ALA A 130 15.69 -3.48 -10.85
CA ALA A 130 15.28 -3.49 -12.27
C ALA A 130 14.97 -4.90 -12.81
N GLY A 131 15.40 -5.95 -12.12
CA GLY A 131 15.06 -7.34 -12.39
C GLY A 131 13.77 -7.82 -11.72
N VAL A 132 13.21 -7.06 -10.77
CA VAL A 132 11.98 -7.43 -10.07
C VAL A 132 10.80 -7.39 -11.04
N GLY A 133 10.15 -8.54 -11.24
CA GLY A 133 8.99 -8.67 -12.12
C GLY A 133 9.32 -8.97 -13.59
N ARG A 134 10.60 -9.08 -13.96
CA ARG A 134 10.98 -9.67 -15.25
C ARG A 134 10.83 -11.20 -15.18
N PRO A 135 10.28 -11.85 -16.21
CA PRO A 135 10.41 -13.30 -16.33
C PRO A 135 11.91 -13.61 -16.44
N VAL A 136 12.41 -14.38 -15.48
CA VAL A 136 13.76 -14.96 -15.56
C VAL A 136 13.60 -16.20 -16.43
N ASP A 137 13.99 -16.09 -17.70
CA ASP A 137 13.76 -17.15 -18.69
C ASP A 137 14.78 -18.31 -18.56
N ASP A 138 15.88 -18.13 -17.81
CA ASP A 138 17.01 -19.08 -17.81
C ASP A 138 17.50 -19.58 -16.43
N GLU A 139 16.74 -19.39 -15.34
CA GLU A 139 17.03 -20.06 -14.06
C GLU A 139 15.98 -21.13 -13.74
N PRO A 140 16.40 -22.37 -13.37
CA PRO A 140 15.47 -23.37 -12.86
C PRO A 140 14.90 -22.86 -11.54
N ARG A 141 13.70 -22.28 -11.60
CA ARG A 141 12.96 -21.71 -10.47
C ARG A 141 13.17 -22.54 -9.19
N PRO A 142 13.98 -22.10 -8.22
CA PRO A 142 13.99 -22.78 -6.94
C PRO A 142 12.86 -22.17 -6.15
N TYR A 143 11.64 -22.70 -6.26
CA TYR A 143 10.73 -22.57 -5.13
C TYR A 143 9.60 -23.61 -5.19
N ILE A 144 9.85 -24.66 -4.40
CA ILE A 144 8.87 -25.65 -3.94
C ILE A 144 8.54 -26.70 -5.01
N SER A 145 8.98 -27.94 -4.78
CA SER A 145 8.55 -29.08 -5.61
C SER A 145 7.01 -29.21 -5.59
N PRO A 146 6.38 -29.82 -6.61
CA PRO A 146 4.94 -30.08 -6.59
C PRO A 146 4.48 -30.74 -5.28
N GLU A 147 5.31 -31.62 -4.72
CA GLU A 147 5.09 -32.32 -3.46
C GLU A 147 5.14 -31.37 -2.26
N GLN A 148 6.16 -30.51 -2.15
CA GLN A 148 6.25 -29.52 -1.08
C GLN A 148 5.10 -28.50 -1.15
N ARG A 149 4.62 -28.17 -2.36
CA ARG A 149 3.49 -27.25 -2.56
C ARG A 149 2.19 -27.89 -2.11
N SER A 150 2.03 -29.19 -2.33
CA SER A 150 0.94 -30.00 -1.80
C SER A 150 1.00 -30.06 -0.27
N ALA A 151 2.19 -30.29 0.30
CA ALA A 151 2.40 -30.33 1.74
C ALA A 151 2.06 -29.00 2.44
N ILE A 152 2.50 -27.86 1.90
CA ILE A 152 2.17 -26.52 2.43
C ILE A 152 0.67 -26.22 2.32
N ARG A 153 0.01 -26.62 1.22
CA ARG A 153 -1.46 -26.48 1.11
C ARG A 153 -2.20 -27.31 2.15
N SER A 154 -1.64 -28.48 2.50
CA SER A 154 -2.22 -29.41 3.45
C SER A 154 -2.14 -28.92 4.91
N THR A 155 -1.21 -28.02 5.22
CA THR A 155 -0.95 -27.50 6.59
C THR A 155 -1.59 -26.15 6.88
N LEU A 156 -2.16 -25.45 5.88
CA LEU A 156 -2.81 -24.16 6.07
C LEU A 156 -4.16 -24.30 6.80
N PRO A 157 -4.34 -23.65 7.97
CA PRO A 157 -5.62 -23.66 8.67
C PRO A 157 -6.62 -22.78 7.92
N ASN A 158 -7.85 -23.29 7.81
CA ASN A 158 -8.91 -22.89 6.88
C ASN A 158 -8.72 -23.47 5.47
N GLN A 159 -9.53 -24.48 5.17
CA GLN A 159 -9.66 -25.29 3.95
C GLN A 159 -9.91 -24.52 2.63
N ARG A 160 -9.26 -23.38 2.40
CA ARG A 160 -9.31 -22.64 1.13
C ARG A 160 -8.64 -23.41 0.00
N ALA A 161 -7.64 -24.24 0.30
CA ALA A 161 -6.98 -25.12 -0.65
C ALA A 161 -7.80 -26.39 -0.96
N THR A 162 -8.83 -26.69 -0.16
CA THR A 162 -9.59 -27.95 -0.18
C THR A 162 -10.92 -27.84 -0.92
N LEU A 163 -11.21 -26.70 -1.56
CA LEU A 163 -12.40 -26.49 -2.38
C LEU A 163 -12.03 -26.58 -3.87
N PRO A 164 -11.85 -27.78 -4.45
CA PRO A 164 -11.48 -27.95 -5.86
C PRO A 164 -12.47 -27.24 -6.80
N ALA A 165 -13.73 -27.13 -6.40
CA ALA A 165 -14.79 -26.37 -7.09
C ALA A 165 -14.47 -24.88 -7.32
N LEU A 166 -13.43 -24.30 -6.72
CA LEU A 166 -12.98 -22.94 -7.04
C LEU A 166 -12.29 -22.84 -8.40
N ALA A 167 -11.92 -23.95 -9.05
CA ALA A 167 -11.34 -23.96 -10.39
C ALA A 167 -12.29 -23.41 -11.48
N VAL A 168 -13.60 -23.48 -11.25
CA VAL A 168 -14.63 -23.00 -12.19
C VAL A 168 -15.30 -21.72 -11.68
N SER A 169 -15.89 -20.92 -12.56
CA SER A 169 -16.72 -19.77 -12.15
C SER A 169 -18.03 -20.24 -11.50
N CYS A 170 -18.59 -19.44 -10.60
CA CYS A 170 -19.87 -19.75 -9.96
C CYS A 170 -21.04 -19.43 -10.91
N PRO A 171 -21.86 -20.42 -11.34
CA PRO A 171 -22.98 -20.19 -12.26
C PRO A 171 -24.23 -19.59 -11.60
N VAL A 172 -24.22 -19.40 -10.28
CA VAL A 172 -25.33 -18.72 -9.59
C VAL A 172 -25.31 -17.23 -9.96
N GLU A 173 -26.40 -16.74 -10.56
CA GLU A 173 -26.54 -15.38 -11.11
C GLU A 173 -26.25 -14.26 -10.10
N THR A 174 -26.65 -14.46 -8.84
CA THR A 174 -26.42 -13.48 -7.77
C THR A 174 -24.99 -13.50 -7.23
N CYS A 175 -24.20 -14.54 -7.53
CA CYS A 175 -22.85 -14.71 -7.02
C CYS A 175 -21.78 -14.40 -8.08
N ARG A 176 -21.86 -15.04 -9.26
CA ARG A 176 -20.93 -14.91 -10.40
C ARG A 176 -19.44 -14.84 -10.04
N ALA A 177 -19.03 -15.46 -8.92
CA ALA A 177 -17.66 -15.41 -8.44
C ALA A 177 -16.71 -16.04 -9.47
N ALA A 178 -15.66 -15.30 -9.83
CA ALA A 178 -14.63 -15.76 -10.76
C ALA A 178 -13.87 -17.01 -10.26
N PRO A 179 -13.17 -17.74 -11.14
CA PRO A 179 -12.25 -18.79 -10.72
C PRO A 179 -11.29 -18.30 -9.63
N ARG A 180 -10.98 -19.17 -8.66
CA ARG A 180 -10.15 -18.88 -7.47
C ARG A 180 -10.68 -17.81 -6.52
N ARG A 181 -11.91 -17.29 -6.72
CA ARG A 181 -12.60 -16.40 -5.77
C ARG A 181 -13.68 -17.16 -5.00
N LEU A 182 -13.85 -16.84 -3.71
CA LEU A 182 -14.88 -17.46 -2.87
C LEU A 182 -16.29 -17.07 -3.33
N CYS A 183 -17.25 -17.97 -3.13
CA CYS A 183 -18.66 -17.67 -3.37
C CYS A 183 -19.17 -16.65 -2.34
N LYS A 184 -20.11 -15.80 -2.74
CA LYS A 184 -20.77 -14.81 -1.86
C LYS A 184 -22.26 -15.09 -1.73
N ARG A 185 -22.81 -14.95 -0.53
CA ARG A 185 -24.28 -14.93 -0.31
C ARG A 185 -24.88 -13.58 -0.71
N GLY A 186 -26.21 -13.49 -0.80
CA GLY A 186 -26.98 -12.31 -1.26
C GLY A 186 -26.77 -10.98 -0.50
N ALA A 187 -25.88 -10.93 0.50
CA ALA A 187 -25.47 -9.72 1.21
C ALA A 187 -23.95 -9.42 1.07
N GLY A 188 -23.28 -10.00 0.06
CA GLY A 188 -21.83 -9.82 -0.17
C GLY A 188 -20.92 -10.61 0.78
N VAL A 189 -21.49 -11.33 1.75
CA VAL A 189 -20.74 -12.14 2.74
C VAL A 189 -20.13 -13.38 2.07
N GLU A 190 -18.82 -13.55 2.24
CA GLU A 190 -18.06 -14.66 1.66
C GLU A 190 -18.30 -16.00 2.38
N LEU A 191 -18.53 -17.05 1.59
CA LEU A 191 -18.56 -18.42 2.05
C LEU A 191 -17.12 -18.94 2.20
N ARG A 192 -16.62 -19.01 3.44
CA ARG A 192 -15.23 -19.41 3.72
C ARG A 192 -15.00 -20.91 3.77
N ALA A 193 -16.03 -21.69 4.10
CA ALA A 193 -15.94 -23.14 4.29
C ALA A 193 -16.61 -23.96 3.18
N THR A 194 -17.46 -23.34 2.36
CA THR A 194 -18.27 -24.05 1.35
C THR A 194 -18.40 -23.24 0.06
N VAL A 195 -18.80 -23.91 -1.02
CA VAL A 195 -19.20 -23.27 -2.28
C VAL A 195 -20.68 -23.56 -2.54
N HIS A 196 -21.34 -22.75 -3.38
CA HIS A 196 -22.69 -23.06 -3.85
C HIS A 196 -22.75 -24.42 -4.53
N GLY A 197 -23.87 -25.16 -4.34
CA GLY A 197 -24.13 -26.46 -4.96
C GLY A 197 -23.85 -26.43 -6.47
N ARG A 198 -24.48 -25.48 -7.18
CA ARG A 198 -24.30 -25.32 -8.63
C ARG A 198 -22.85 -25.14 -9.09
N ARG A 199 -21.96 -24.59 -8.25
CA ARG A 199 -20.53 -24.48 -8.57
C ARG A 199 -19.81 -25.82 -8.41
N ARG A 200 -20.19 -26.63 -7.43
CA ARG A 200 -19.71 -28.03 -7.30
C ARG A 200 -20.17 -28.86 -8.48
N ASP A 201 -21.41 -28.67 -8.91
CA ASP A 201 -21.98 -29.39 -10.04
C ASP A 201 -21.28 -29.02 -11.35
N ALA A 202 -21.05 -27.72 -11.58
CA ALA A 202 -20.27 -27.24 -12.72
C ALA A 202 -18.84 -27.79 -12.73
N HIS A 203 -18.19 -27.86 -11.56
CA HIS A 203 -16.89 -28.51 -11.43
C HIS A 203 -16.96 -30.01 -11.77
N ALA A 204 -18.00 -30.71 -11.32
CA ALA A 204 -18.19 -32.13 -11.60
C ALA A 204 -18.42 -32.42 -13.08
N VAL A 205 -19.21 -31.59 -13.75
CA VAL A 205 -19.40 -31.66 -15.20
C VAL A 205 -18.09 -31.39 -15.93
N GLN A 206 -17.29 -30.41 -15.49
CA GLN A 206 -16.07 -30.04 -16.18
C GLN A 206 -14.93 -31.06 -16.04
N PHE A 207 -14.82 -31.76 -14.90
CA PHE A 207 -13.61 -32.52 -14.57
C PHE A 207 -13.80 -34.02 -14.35
N ALA A 208 -15.02 -34.54 -14.15
CA ALA A 208 -15.24 -35.97 -13.97
C ALA A 208 -16.08 -36.59 -15.08
N THR A 209 -15.81 -37.85 -15.40
CA THR A 209 -16.69 -38.68 -16.24
C THR A 209 -17.91 -39.11 -15.42
N CYS A 210 -19.10 -39.09 -16.01
CA CYS A 210 -20.30 -39.57 -15.33
C CYS A 210 -20.32 -41.11 -15.31
N PRO A 211 -20.33 -41.76 -14.13
CA PRO A 211 -20.35 -43.22 -14.05
C PRO A 211 -21.70 -43.83 -14.48
N GLU A 212 -22.78 -43.06 -14.46
CA GLU A 212 -24.13 -43.55 -14.78
C GLU A 212 -24.47 -43.46 -16.27
N CYS A 213 -24.06 -42.39 -16.96
CA CYS A 213 -24.34 -42.20 -18.39
C CYS A 213 -23.10 -42.18 -19.28
N GLY A 214 -21.91 -42.35 -18.73
CA GLY A 214 -20.65 -42.34 -19.48
C GLY A 214 -20.24 -40.97 -20.05
N ALA A 215 -20.93 -39.89 -19.68
CA ALA A 215 -20.63 -38.56 -20.23
C ALA A 215 -19.22 -38.09 -19.85
N ASP A 216 -18.41 -37.77 -20.85
CA ASP A 216 -17.04 -37.27 -20.70
C ASP A 216 -16.97 -35.93 -19.95
N PRO A 217 -15.81 -35.59 -19.36
CA PRO A 217 -15.55 -34.27 -18.80
C PRO A 217 -15.86 -33.14 -19.80
N GLY A 218 -16.57 -32.12 -19.35
CA GLY A 218 -17.04 -31.00 -20.16
C GLY A 218 -18.34 -31.24 -20.92
N ARG A 219 -18.88 -32.47 -20.94
CA ARG A 219 -20.18 -32.79 -21.55
C ARG A 219 -21.29 -32.87 -20.49
N PRO A 220 -22.47 -32.25 -20.72
CA PRO A 220 -23.60 -32.39 -19.80
C PRO A 220 -24.07 -33.85 -19.77
N CYS A 221 -24.63 -34.27 -18.64
CA CYS A 221 -25.31 -35.56 -18.56
C CYS A 221 -26.58 -35.53 -19.45
N THR A 222 -27.04 -36.69 -19.88
CA THR A 222 -28.28 -36.84 -20.68
C THR A 222 -29.55 -36.62 -19.84
N GLY A 223 -29.45 -36.66 -18.51
CA GLY A 223 -30.52 -36.31 -17.58
C GLY A 223 -30.64 -34.80 -17.34
N PRO A 224 -31.80 -34.32 -16.83
CA PRO A 224 -32.10 -32.90 -16.60
C PRO A 224 -31.23 -32.26 -15.50
N GLU A 225 -30.59 -33.07 -14.65
CA GLU A 225 -29.63 -32.62 -13.64
C GLU A 225 -28.35 -33.46 -13.72
N PRO A 226 -27.18 -32.90 -13.38
CA PRO A 226 -25.96 -33.68 -13.30
C PRO A 226 -26.17 -34.82 -12.30
N HIS A 227 -25.96 -36.06 -12.77
CA HIS A 227 -26.26 -37.22 -11.97
C HIS A 227 -25.54 -37.16 -10.61
N PRO A 228 -26.22 -37.42 -9.48
CA PRO A 228 -25.60 -37.39 -8.15
C PRO A 228 -24.37 -38.30 -8.05
N ALA A 229 -24.30 -39.38 -8.84
CA ALA A 229 -23.11 -40.23 -8.91
C ALA A 229 -21.88 -39.54 -9.52
N ARG A 230 -22.03 -38.56 -10.42
CA ARG A 230 -20.91 -37.77 -10.98
C ARG A 230 -20.30 -36.84 -9.93
N ILE A 231 -21.14 -36.24 -9.08
CA ILE A 231 -20.70 -35.42 -7.95
C ILE A 231 -20.03 -36.30 -6.89
N ARG A 232 -20.58 -37.49 -6.63
CA ARG A 232 -20.00 -38.48 -5.70
C ARG A 232 -18.67 -39.05 -6.19
N ALA A 233 -18.48 -39.25 -7.50
CA ALA A 233 -17.22 -39.74 -8.07
C ALA A 233 -16.03 -38.80 -7.72
N ILE A 234 -16.22 -37.49 -7.83
CA ILE A 234 -15.20 -36.51 -7.41
C ILE A 234 -14.99 -36.50 -5.90
N ALA A 235 -16.05 -36.68 -5.11
CA ALA A 235 -15.93 -36.71 -3.66
C ALA A 235 -15.15 -37.96 -3.18
N ALA A 236 -15.37 -39.11 -3.82
CA ALA A 236 -14.69 -40.36 -3.50
C ALA A 236 -13.18 -40.30 -3.80
N GLU A 237 -12.76 -39.68 -4.91
CA GLU A 237 -11.34 -39.44 -5.21
C GLU A 237 -10.65 -38.56 -4.15
N GLY A 238 -11.38 -37.61 -3.55
CA GLY A 238 -10.89 -36.77 -2.46
C GLY A 238 -10.74 -37.52 -1.13
N ASP A 239 -11.69 -38.41 -0.83
CA ASP A 239 -11.70 -39.21 0.41
C ASP A 239 -10.60 -40.28 0.41
N GLU A 240 -10.34 -40.95 -0.73
CA GLU A 240 -9.22 -41.90 -0.85
C GLU A 240 -7.86 -41.21 -0.69
N ALA A 241 -7.70 -40.00 -1.25
CA ALA A 241 -6.49 -39.21 -1.09
C ALA A 241 -6.26 -38.77 0.37
N GLU A 242 -7.34 -38.42 1.10
CA GLU A 242 -7.27 -38.06 2.52
C GLU A 242 -7.03 -39.29 3.42
N GLN A 243 -7.63 -40.45 3.11
CA GLN A 243 -7.34 -41.71 3.79
C GLN A 243 -5.87 -42.13 3.62
N HIS A 244 -5.33 -42.04 2.40
CA HIS A 244 -3.91 -42.29 2.13
C HIS A 244 -2.98 -41.31 2.89
N ARG A 245 -3.41 -40.06 3.06
CA ARG A 245 -2.68 -39.05 3.84
C ARG A 245 -2.68 -39.35 5.33
N LEU A 246 -3.83 -39.72 5.90
CA LEU A 246 -3.94 -40.13 7.31
C LEU A 246 -3.11 -41.38 7.58
N ALA A 247 -3.12 -42.35 6.68
CA ALA A 247 -2.28 -43.55 6.77
C ALA A 247 -0.77 -43.21 6.77
N ARG A 248 -0.32 -42.24 5.95
CA ARG A 248 1.07 -41.74 5.98
C ARG A 248 1.42 -41.01 7.29
N LEU A 249 0.53 -40.17 7.80
CA LEU A 249 0.74 -39.45 9.05
C LEU A 249 0.84 -40.40 10.26
N MET A 250 0.05 -41.47 10.26
CA MET A 250 0.09 -42.48 11.32
C MET A 250 1.31 -43.42 11.22
N SER A 251 1.92 -43.55 10.04
CA SER A 251 3.10 -44.41 9.81
C SER A 251 4.45 -43.66 9.89
N THR A 252 4.44 -42.33 9.95
CA THR A 252 5.66 -41.52 10.08
C THR A 252 5.89 -41.17 11.55
N PRO A 253 6.90 -41.72 12.24
CA PRO A 253 7.16 -41.39 13.63
C PRO A 253 7.52 -39.90 13.78
N PRO A 254 7.03 -39.21 14.81
CA PRO A 254 7.31 -37.79 15.01
C PRO A 254 8.82 -37.58 15.20
N THR A 255 9.41 -36.69 14.41
CA THR A 255 10.82 -36.29 14.58
C THR A 255 11.05 -35.76 16.00
N PRO A 256 12.09 -36.23 16.70
CA PRO A 256 12.39 -35.77 18.06
C PRO A 256 12.62 -34.26 18.06
N ARG A 257 11.92 -33.56 18.95
CA ARG A 257 12.08 -32.11 19.10
C ARG A 257 13.47 -31.81 19.66
N GLU A 258 14.31 -31.15 18.88
CA GLU A 258 15.56 -30.59 19.39
C GLU A 258 15.27 -29.47 20.39
N ASN A 259 15.82 -29.62 21.60
CA ASN A 259 15.69 -28.63 22.67
C ASN A 259 16.40 -27.33 22.26
N ARG A 260 15.62 -26.31 21.87
CA ARG A 260 16.16 -24.95 21.69
C ARG A 260 16.65 -24.41 23.04
N ALA A 261 17.96 -24.20 23.13
CA ALA A 261 18.60 -23.53 24.26
C ALA A 261 18.02 -22.13 24.47
N ARG A 262 17.49 -21.88 25.67
CA ARG A 262 17.04 -20.56 26.10
C ARG A 262 18.26 -19.71 26.45
N HIS A 263 18.55 -18.69 25.65
CA HIS A 263 19.50 -17.65 26.03
C HIS A 263 18.83 -16.67 27.00
N THR A 264 19.22 -16.72 28.27
CA THR A 264 18.94 -15.67 29.25
C THR A 264 20.17 -14.76 29.39
N ALA A 265 20.12 -13.57 28.80
CA ALA A 265 21.08 -12.50 29.06
C ALA A 265 20.56 -11.62 30.21
N GLY A 266 20.98 -11.92 31.44
CA GLY A 266 20.77 -11.07 32.61
C GLY A 266 21.92 -10.09 32.76
N GLY A 267 21.67 -8.82 32.45
CA GLY A 267 22.62 -7.73 32.68
C GLY A 267 22.70 -7.35 34.16
N ILE A 268 23.91 -7.39 34.72
CA ILE A 268 24.24 -6.84 36.04
C ILE A 268 24.50 -5.34 35.86
N ARG A 269 23.73 -4.49 36.55
CA ARG A 269 24.05 -3.06 36.72
C ARG A 269 24.80 -2.86 38.02
N ARG A 270 25.87 -2.05 37.96
CA ARG A 270 26.46 -1.36 39.12
C ARG A 270 25.75 -0.03 39.33
#